data_AF-K0RYI2-F1
#
_entry.id   AF-K0RYI2-F1
#
_cell.length_a   1.000
_cell.length_b   1.000
_cell.length_c   1.000
_cell.angle_alpha   90.00
_cell.angle_beta   90.00
_cell.angle_gamma   90.00
#
_symmetry.space_group_name_H-M   'P 1'
#
loop_
_entity.id
_entity.type
_entity.pdbx_description
1 polymer ?
#
loop_
_entity_poly.entity_id
_entity_poly.type
_entity_poly.pdbx_seq_one_letter_code
_entity_poly.pdbx_strand_id
1 'polypeptide(L)'
;MMAANIPSSMLLLALLVPLLSLVASFGPNKAAWTIHSQRNTSTRRFADCGVEAAADTASTPGSTSTLTVALTREVGKNTKLQKTIESSERLQQLFATGNDSEPSIQTLELPCIAHAAGPDTDKLPSTLSSKQFDYIAITSPEAAKVFASAWKEAGQPQLGVVAAVGKATKEALSSLGIDVGFVPSKATAATLVQELPFSQNSQDEGRSTTLLYPASAKAANTLQDGLEGRGFKVDRLNTYDTVTATWTGAEKAAAISASRGVLCESVGREGLASE
;
A
#
# COMPACT_ATOMS: atom_id res chain seq x y z
N MET A 1 -26.28 -73.44 -21.76
CA MET A 1 -26.70 -72.79 -20.49
C MET A 1 -26.18 -73.63 -19.34
N MET A 2 -25.11 -73.22 -18.68
CA MET A 2 -24.79 -73.60 -17.30
C MET A 2 -23.63 -72.75 -16.79
N ALA A 3 -23.76 -72.37 -15.53
CA ALA A 3 -23.17 -71.23 -14.88
C ALA A 3 -21.72 -71.45 -14.43
N ALA A 4 -21.03 -70.32 -14.29
CA ALA A 4 -19.66 -70.23 -13.79
C ALA A 4 -19.57 -70.50 -12.28
N ASN A 5 -18.40 -71.03 -11.95
CA ASN A 5 -17.88 -71.43 -10.65
C ASN A 5 -17.15 -70.24 -9.97
N ILE A 6 -17.13 -70.18 -8.62
CA ILE A 6 -16.01 -69.84 -7.71
C ILE A 6 -16.55 -69.45 -6.31
N PRO A 7 -15.95 -69.91 -5.18
CA PRO A 7 -16.57 -69.92 -3.85
C PRO A 7 -16.03 -68.89 -2.84
N SER A 8 -16.73 -68.85 -1.71
CA SER A 8 -16.59 -68.05 -0.49
C SER A 8 -15.31 -68.26 0.34
N SER A 9 -14.82 -67.17 0.94
CA SER A 9 -14.23 -67.05 2.31
C SER A 9 -13.82 -65.56 2.47
N MET A 10 -13.90 -64.83 3.59
CA MET A 10 -14.08 -65.11 5.01
C MET A 10 -14.90 -63.98 5.68
N LEU A 11 -15.49 -64.35 6.81
CA LEU A 11 -16.38 -63.62 7.69
C LEU A 11 -15.62 -62.77 8.73
N LEU A 12 -16.27 -61.67 9.18
CA LEU A 12 -16.35 -61.14 10.56
C LEU A 12 -15.08 -60.61 11.27
N LEU A 13 -15.07 -59.34 11.69
CA LEU A 13 -15.33 -58.90 13.08
C LEU A 13 -15.08 -57.38 13.23
N ALA A 14 -16.13 -56.60 13.48
CA ALA A 14 -16.03 -55.19 13.86
C ALA A 14 -16.28 -55.08 15.37
N LEU A 15 -15.29 -54.61 16.13
CA LEU A 15 -15.39 -54.32 17.56
C LEU A 15 -14.70 -52.99 17.89
N LEU A 16 -15.52 -52.09 18.45
CA LEU A 16 -15.25 -51.16 19.56
C LEU A 16 -13.91 -50.38 19.61
N VAL A 17 -14.02 -49.05 19.47
CA VAL A 17 -13.04 -48.08 19.99
C VAL A 17 -13.77 -47.10 20.93
N PRO A 18 -13.31 -46.89 22.18
CA PRO A 18 -13.86 -45.88 23.08
C PRO A 18 -13.03 -44.57 23.10
N LEU A 19 -13.77 -43.48 23.31
CA LEU A 19 -13.51 -42.32 24.18
C LEU A 19 -12.06 -41.81 24.40
N LEU A 20 -11.79 -40.58 23.94
CA LEU A 20 -11.08 -39.59 24.76
C LEU A 20 -11.55 -38.16 24.43
N SER A 21 -12.17 -37.53 25.42
CA SER A 21 -12.58 -36.12 25.45
C SER A 21 -11.39 -35.19 25.63
N LEU A 22 -11.38 -34.01 25.00
CA LEU A 22 -11.16 -32.75 25.73
C LEU A 22 -11.64 -31.53 24.94
N VAL A 23 -12.57 -30.80 25.56
CA VAL A 23 -13.12 -29.51 25.17
C VAL A 23 -12.06 -28.41 25.35
N ALA A 24 -11.90 -27.53 24.37
CA ALA A 24 -11.32 -26.20 24.58
C ALA A 24 -12.04 -25.15 23.74
N SER A 25 -12.71 -24.24 24.46
CA SER A 25 -13.40 -23.02 24.07
C SER A 25 -12.90 -22.28 22.82
N PHE A 26 -13.86 -21.96 21.94
CA PHE A 26 -13.76 -20.82 21.03
C PHE A 26 -13.90 -19.50 21.82
N GLY A 27 -12.83 -18.70 21.83
CA GLY A 27 -12.87 -17.29 22.19
C GLY A 27 -12.53 -16.43 20.96
N PRO A 28 -13.13 -15.23 20.80
CA PRO A 28 -12.85 -14.35 19.66
C PRO A 28 -11.49 -13.65 19.86
N ASN A 29 -10.56 -13.87 18.92
CA ASN A 29 -9.25 -13.22 18.89
C ASN A 29 -9.41 -11.71 18.61
N LYS A 30 -9.29 -10.90 19.65
CA LYS A 30 -8.89 -9.49 19.56
C LYS A 30 -7.36 -9.46 19.38
N ALA A 31 -6.88 -9.06 18.21
CA ALA A 31 -5.47 -8.80 18.00
C ALA A 31 -5.06 -7.56 18.81
N ALA A 32 -4.53 -7.79 20.02
CA ALA A 32 -3.87 -6.78 20.82
C ALA A 32 -2.52 -6.45 20.19
N TRP A 33 -2.34 -5.21 19.74
CA TRP A 33 -1.04 -4.67 19.36
C TRP A 33 -0.25 -4.40 20.64
N THR A 34 0.67 -5.30 20.99
CA THR A 34 1.65 -5.10 22.05
C THR A 34 2.75 -4.17 21.52
N ILE A 35 2.76 -2.91 21.97
CA ILE A 35 3.85 -1.98 21.73
C ILE A 35 5.07 -2.49 22.53
N HIS A 36 6.04 -3.07 21.83
CA HIS A 36 7.35 -3.37 22.39
C HIS A 36 8.13 -2.04 22.50
N SER A 37 8.03 -1.35 23.64
CA SER A 37 8.97 -0.26 23.94
C SER A 37 10.28 -0.88 24.40
N GLN A 38 11.22 -1.08 23.48
CA GLN A 38 12.62 -1.24 23.91
C GLN A 38 13.08 0.11 24.47
N ARG A 39 13.23 0.19 25.79
CA ARG A 39 13.97 1.27 26.46
C ARG A 39 15.42 1.18 26.00
N ASN A 40 15.79 1.98 25.01
CA ASN A 40 17.19 2.27 24.77
C ASN A 40 17.58 3.46 25.66
N THR A 41 18.06 3.16 26.87
CA THR A 41 18.67 4.14 27.75
C THR A 41 20.02 4.55 27.16
N SER A 42 20.05 5.69 26.49
CA SER A 42 21.28 6.39 26.15
C SER A 42 21.09 7.87 26.41
N THR A 43 21.18 8.24 27.68
CA THR A 43 21.40 9.61 28.16
C THR A 43 22.76 10.09 27.67
N ARG A 44 22.82 10.69 26.48
CA ARG A 44 23.94 11.58 26.14
C ARG A 44 23.61 12.98 26.64
N ARG A 45 24.24 13.35 27.75
CA ARG A 45 24.39 14.75 28.19
C ARG A 45 25.05 15.53 27.04
N PHE A 46 24.37 16.52 26.50
CA PHE A 46 25.03 17.63 25.82
C PHE A 46 24.99 18.82 26.78
N ALA A 47 26.13 19.00 27.44
CA ALA A 47 26.48 20.27 28.03
C ALA A 47 27.01 21.17 26.91
N ASP A 48 26.74 22.46 27.09
CA ASP A 48 27.50 23.60 26.60
C ASP A 48 27.23 24.11 25.18
N CYS A 49 26.34 25.11 25.09
CA CYS A 49 26.63 26.34 24.37
C CYS A 49 25.84 27.46 25.05
N GLY A 50 26.56 28.36 25.73
CA GLY A 50 26.00 29.44 26.53
C GLY A 50 25.33 30.53 25.71
N VAL A 51 24.15 30.94 26.17
CA VAL A 51 23.63 32.30 26.01
C VAL A 51 23.06 32.70 27.37
N GLU A 52 23.51 33.84 27.87
CA GLU A 52 23.29 34.35 29.22
C GLU A 52 21.80 34.46 29.60
N ALA A 53 21.49 34.01 30.82
CA ALA A 53 20.19 34.15 31.44
C ALA A 53 20.02 35.58 31.98
N ALA A 54 19.28 36.42 31.26
CA ALA A 54 18.66 37.60 31.85
C ALA A 54 17.42 37.14 32.62
N ALA A 55 17.46 37.31 33.93
CA ALA A 55 16.35 37.05 34.83
C ALA A 55 15.27 38.11 34.67
N ASP A 56 14.29 37.86 33.81
CA ASP A 56 13.03 38.58 33.82
C ASP A 56 11.94 37.71 34.46
N THR A 57 11.53 38.16 35.64
CA THR A 57 10.41 37.61 36.40
C THR A 57 9.13 38.12 35.75
N ALA A 58 8.55 37.34 34.83
CA ALA A 58 7.21 37.58 34.32
C ALA A 58 6.48 36.24 34.15
N SER A 59 5.48 36.07 35.01
CA SER A 59 4.38 35.10 34.93
C SER A 59 4.01 34.69 33.50
N THR A 60 3.94 33.38 33.21
CA THR A 60 3.31 32.84 31.99
C THR A 60 2.38 31.68 32.34
N PRO A 61 1.12 31.66 31.84
CA PRO A 61 0.06 30.77 32.29
C PRO A 61 0.19 29.36 31.71
N GLY A 62 -0.56 28.42 32.30
CA GLY A 62 -0.47 26.97 32.09
C GLY A 62 -0.30 26.52 30.63
N SER A 63 0.73 25.72 30.40
CA SER A 63 1.00 25.07 29.12
C SER A 63 -0.04 23.97 28.87
N THR A 64 -1.09 24.29 28.12
CA THR A 64 -1.99 23.28 27.55
C THR A 64 -1.21 22.44 26.55
N SER A 65 -1.04 21.15 26.84
CA SER A 65 -0.24 20.24 26.00
C SER A 65 -1.07 19.78 24.79
N THR A 66 -1.10 20.58 23.74
CA THR A 66 -1.66 20.20 22.43
C THR A 66 -0.75 19.21 21.73
N LEU A 67 -1.29 18.05 21.36
CA LEU A 67 -0.59 17.06 20.56
C LEU A 67 -0.87 17.32 19.08
N THR A 68 0.17 17.62 18.32
CA THR A 68 0.07 17.71 16.85
C THR A 68 0.57 16.40 16.21
N VAL A 69 -0.28 15.78 15.42
CA VAL A 69 0.04 14.57 14.65
C VAL A 69 0.21 14.92 13.19
N ALA A 70 1.44 14.80 12.69
CA ALA A 70 1.75 14.99 11.28
C ALA A 70 1.31 13.78 10.45
N LEU A 71 0.57 14.03 9.37
CA LEU A 71 0.12 13.03 8.41
C LEU A 71 1.01 13.10 7.17
N THR A 72 1.86 12.08 6.98
CA THR A 72 3.03 12.18 6.08
C THR A 72 2.92 11.45 4.74
N ARG A 73 1.76 10.88 4.42
CA ARG A 73 1.55 10.17 3.13
C ARG A 73 1.31 11.13 1.98
N GLU A 74 0.92 10.61 0.81
CA GLU A 74 0.51 11.47 -0.30
C GLU A 74 -0.68 12.37 0.09
N VAL A 75 -0.76 13.54 -0.55
CA VAL A 75 -1.87 14.50 -0.37
C VAL A 75 -3.21 13.78 -0.52
N GLY A 76 -4.11 13.98 0.46
CA GLY A 76 -5.47 13.45 0.44
C GLY A 76 -5.58 11.93 0.69
N LYS A 77 -4.47 11.23 0.92
CA LYS A 77 -4.46 9.79 1.27
C LYS A 77 -4.53 9.53 2.78
N ASN A 78 -4.54 10.58 3.59
CA ASN A 78 -4.53 10.49 5.04
C ASN A 78 -5.93 10.45 5.68
N THR A 79 -7.01 10.54 4.91
CA THR A 79 -8.39 10.66 5.43
C THR A 79 -8.80 9.56 6.40
N LYS A 80 -8.41 8.31 6.15
CA LYS A 80 -8.70 7.19 7.06
C LYS A 80 -7.93 7.32 8.39
N LEU A 81 -6.67 7.75 8.33
CA LEU A 81 -5.83 7.93 9.50
C LEU A 81 -6.35 9.11 10.34
N GLN A 82 -6.67 10.22 9.68
CA GLN A 82 -7.28 11.39 10.31
C GLN A 82 -8.56 11.01 11.06
N LYS A 83 -9.52 10.35 10.39
CA LYS A 83 -10.77 9.89 11.03
C LYS A 83 -10.52 8.96 12.21
N THR A 84 -9.52 8.09 12.11
CA THR A 84 -9.18 7.14 13.19
C THR A 84 -8.59 7.85 14.40
N ILE A 85 -7.77 8.88 14.19
CA ILE A 85 -7.22 9.73 15.27
C ILE A 85 -8.37 10.51 15.92
N GLU A 86 -9.20 11.16 15.11
CA GLU A 86 -10.34 11.96 15.56
C GLU A 86 -11.37 11.12 16.33
N SER A 87 -11.62 9.87 15.92
CA SER A 87 -12.59 8.98 16.58
C SER A 87 -12.01 8.18 17.76
N SER A 88 -10.74 8.38 18.12
CA SER A 88 -10.11 7.59 19.19
C SER A 88 -10.42 8.17 20.57
N GLU A 89 -11.39 7.58 21.26
CA GLU A 89 -11.75 7.96 22.65
C GLU A 89 -10.55 7.92 23.58
N ARG A 90 -9.64 6.96 23.41
CA ARG A 90 -8.43 6.85 24.22
C ARG A 90 -7.51 8.04 24.05
N LEU A 91 -7.32 8.48 22.80
CA LEU A 91 -6.50 9.66 22.53
C LEU A 91 -7.20 10.91 23.09
N GLN A 92 -8.50 11.05 22.87
CA GLN A 92 -9.29 12.14 23.43
C GLN A 92 -9.19 12.21 24.96
N GLN A 93 -9.29 11.08 25.67
CA GLN A 93 -9.17 11.01 27.13
C GLN A 93 -7.78 11.38 27.66
N LEU A 94 -6.71 11.04 26.93
CA LEU A 94 -5.34 11.34 27.33
C LEU A 94 -4.98 12.83 27.20
N PHE A 95 -5.60 13.50 26.23
CA PHE A 95 -5.39 14.93 25.94
C PHE A 95 -6.59 15.80 26.32
N ALA A 96 -7.55 15.24 27.06
CA ALA A 96 -8.62 15.99 27.68
C ALA A 96 -8.02 16.88 28.79
N THR A 97 -7.95 18.17 28.52
CA THR A 97 -7.55 19.16 29.52
C THR A 97 -8.69 19.35 30.51
N GLY A 98 -8.45 19.09 31.80
CA GLY A 98 -9.43 19.39 32.85
C GLY A 98 -9.78 20.89 32.86
N ASN A 99 -11.07 21.20 32.85
CA ASN A 99 -11.75 22.49 32.60
C ASN A 99 -11.95 22.84 31.11
N ASP A 100 -13.20 22.66 30.66
CA ASP A 100 -13.92 23.34 29.56
C ASP A 100 -13.22 23.54 28.20
N SER A 101 -12.05 22.93 28.00
CA SER A 101 -11.25 23.08 26.79
C SER A 101 -11.23 21.73 26.05
N GLU A 102 -11.71 21.75 24.80
CA GLU A 102 -11.75 20.60 23.89
C GLU A 102 -10.42 19.82 23.86
N PRO A 103 -10.45 18.48 23.77
CA PRO A 103 -9.24 17.66 23.68
C PRO A 103 -8.37 18.14 22.50
N SER A 104 -7.15 18.58 22.81
CA SER A 104 -6.32 19.33 21.84
C SER A 104 -5.40 18.41 21.02
N ILE A 105 -6.01 17.46 20.30
CA ILE A 105 -5.30 16.70 19.27
C ILE A 105 -5.58 17.33 17.93
N GLN A 106 -4.52 17.80 17.28
CA GLN A 106 -4.60 18.40 15.95
C GLN A 106 -3.89 17.51 14.96
N THR A 107 -4.47 17.37 13.77
CA THR A 107 -3.79 16.74 12.64
C THR A 107 -3.24 17.81 11.71
N LEU A 108 -2.03 17.58 11.22
CA LEU A 108 -1.35 18.46 10.27
C LEU A 108 -0.96 17.62 9.05
N GLU A 109 -1.52 17.94 7.88
CA GLU A 109 -1.13 17.26 6.64
C GLU A 109 0.23 17.81 6.17
N LEU A 110 1.24 16.95 6.15
CA LEU A 110 2.61 17.25 5.69
C LEU A 110 3.03 16.18 4.70
N PRO A 111 2.56 16.24 3.46
CA PRO A 111 2.77 15.17 2.50
C PRO A 111 4.27 14.94 2.28
N CYS A 112 4.80 13.74 2.50
CA CYS A 112 6.21 13.45 2.20
C CYS A 112 6.40 12.77 0.84
N ILE A 113 5.32 12.28 0.25
CA ILE A 113 5.33 11.49 -0.99
C ILE A 113 4.50 12.20 -2.05
N ALA A 114 5.07 12.34 -3.24
CA ALA A 114 4.41 12.85 -4.43
C ALA A 114 4.62 11.91 -5.62
N HIS A 115 3.76 12.05 -6.64
CA HIS A 115 3.92 11.35 -7.91
C HIS A 115 4.38 12.33 -8.98
N ALA A 116 5.30 11.88 -9.83
CA ALA A 116 5.81 12.63 -10.96
C ALA A 116 5.65 11.82 -12.25
N ALA A 117 5.68 12.49 -13.40
CA ALA A 117 5.79 11.82 -14.69
C ALA A 117 7.10 11.02 -14.75
N GLY A 118 7.01 9.82 -15.32
CA GLY A 118 8.17 8.98 -15.59
C GLY A 118 8.79 9.31 -16.96
N PRO A 119 9.96 8.76 -17.27
CA PRO A 119 10.66 9.02 -18.52
C PRO A 119 9.91 8.51 -19.77
N ASP A 120 8.97 7.57 -19.60
CA ASP A 120 8.20 6.98 -20.71
C ASP A 120 6.72 7.40 -20.69
N THR A 121 6.33 8.38 -19.88
CA THR A 121 4.93 8.84 -19.78
C THR A 121 4.35 9.21 -21.16
N ASP A 122 5.08 10.02 -21.93
CA ASP A 122 4.63 10.51 -23.24
C ASP A 122 4.57 9.41 -24.31
N LYS A 123 5.26 8.29 -24.09
CA LYS A 123 5.24 7.13 -25.01
C LYS A 123 3.98 6.29 -24.84
N LEU A 124 3.33 6.34 -23.66
CA LEU A 124 2.20 5.48 -23.36
C LEU A 124 1.00 5.69 -24.31
N PRO A 125 0.52 6.92 -24.57
CA PRO A 125 -0.59 7.14 -25.50
C PRO A 125 -0.28 6.62 -26.92
N SER A 126 0.89 6.99 -27.47
CA SER A 126 1.29 6.55 -28.81
C SER A 126 1.45 5.03 -28.92
N THR A 127 1.90 4.36 -27.85
CA THR A 127 2.01 2.90 -27.79
C THR A 127 0.63 2.25 -27.81
N LEU A 128 -0.35 2.81 -27.09
CA LEU A 128 -1.73 2.33 -27.08
C LEU A 128 -2.44 2.52 -28.42
N SER A 129 -2.14 3.59 -29.15
CA SER A 129 -2.74 3.83 -30.48
C SER A 129 -2.10 2.97 -31.59
N SER A 130 -0.82 2.60 -31.45
CA SER A 130 -0.07 1.92 -32.52
C SER A 130 0.04 0.41 -32.38
N LYS A 131 -0.11 -0.13 -31.17
CA LYS A 131 0.05 -1.57 -30.89
C LYS A 131 -1.15 -2.09 -30.10
N GLN A 132 -1.56 -3.31 -30.43
CA GLN A 132 -2.46 -4.09 -29.57
C GLN A 132 -1.65 -5.05 -28.72
N PHE A 133 -2.12 -5.27 -27.49
CA PHE A 133 -1.53 -6.19 -26.54
C PHE A 133 -2.57 -7.19 -26.10
N ASP A 134 -2.17 -8.43 -25.87
CA ASP A 134 -3.07 -9.45 -25.31
C ASP A 134 -3.45 -9.10 -23.86
N TYR A 135 -2.50 -8.56 -23.11
CA TYR A 135 -2.67 -8.17 -21.71
C TYR A 135 -2.12 -6.77 -21.40
N ILE A 136 -2.69 -6.16 -20.37
CA ILE A 136 -2.18 -4.93 -19.77
C ILE A 136 -2.09 -5.15 -18.26
N ALA A 137 -0.88 -5.15 -17.70
CA ALA A 137 -0.68 -5.34 -16.26
C ALA A 137 -0.61 -4.00 -15.53
N ILE A 138 -1.55 -3.78 -14.60
CA ILE A 138 -1.59 -2.60 -13.74
C ILE A 138 -1.33 -3.05 -12.30
N THR A 139 -0.22 -2.59 -11.74
CA THR A 139 0.28 -3.07 -10.43
C THR A 139 -0.06 -2.15 -9.26
N SER A 140 -0.54 -0.93 -9.51
CA SER A 140 -0.90 0.03 -8.46
C SER A 140 -2.10 0.90 -8.84
N PRO A 141 -2.82 1.48 -7.86
CA PRO A 141 -3.87 2.46 -8.13
C PRO A 141 -3.38 3.71 -8.86
N GLU A 142 -2.11 4.09 -8.67
CA GLU A 142 -1.54 5.24 -9.38
C GLU A 142 -1.28 4.92 -10.85
N ALA A 143 -0.72 3.73 -11.13
CA ALA A 143 -0.57 3.23 -12.49
C ALA A 143 -1.93 3.19 -13.22
N ALA A 144 -3.02 2.87 -12.53
CA ALA A 144 -4.37 2.90 -13.09
C ALA A 144 -4.79 4.31 -13.58
N LYS A 145 -4.48 5.36 -12.81
CA LYS A 145 -4.80 6.74 -13.20
C LYS A 145 -3.97 7.21 -14.40
N VAL A 146 -2.66 6.94 -14.37
CA VAL A 146 -1.74 7.29 -15.47
C VAL A 146 -2.16 6.56 -16.73
N PHE A 147 -2.44 5.27 -16.62
CA PHE A 147 -2.93 4.46 -17.73
C PHE A 147 -4.27 4.96 -18.28
N ALA A 148 -5.26 5.24 -17.42
CA ALA A 148 -6.56 5.71 -17.88
C ALA A 148 -6.48 7.08 -18.58
N SER A 149 -5.58 7.96 -18.12
CA SER A 149 -5.36 9.26 -18.76
C SER A 149 -4.77 9.07 -20.16
N ALA A 150 -3.72 8.27 -20.28
CA ALA A 150 -3.09 7.97 -21.57
C ALA A 150 -4.02 7.19 -22.52
N TRP A 151 -4.87 6.30 -22.00
CA TRP A 151 -5.85 5.55 -22.79
C TRP A 151 -6.92 6.48 -23.36
N LYS A 152 -7.39 7.46 -22.59
CA LYS A 152 -8.32 8.50 -23.08
C LYS A 152 -7.66 9.38 -24.14
N GLU A 153 -6.41 9.80 -23.91
CA GLU A 153 -5.63 10.58 -24.86
C GLU A 153 -5.40 9.83 -26.18
N ALA A 154 -5.16 8.52 -26.11
CA ALA A 154 -5.00 7.64 -27.27
C ALA A 154 -6.30 7.41 -28.08
N GLY A 155 -7.43 8.02 -27.68
CA GLY A 155 -8.73 7.84 -28.32
C GLY A 155 -9.50 6.59 -27.86
N GLN A 156 -9.17 6.06 -26.67
CA GLN A 156 -9.80 4.88 -26.07
C GLN A 156 -9.81 3.64 -26.98
N PRO A 157 -8.65 3.22 -27.52
CA PRO A 157 -8.57 2.01 -28.34
C PRO A 157 -9.05 0.77 -27.56
N GLN A 158 -9.48 -0.26 -28.30
CA GLN A 158 -9.84 -1.55 -27.69
C GLN A 158 -8.63 -2.10 -26.94
N LEU A 159 -8.85 -2.48 -25.68
CA LEU A 159 -7.82 -3.07 -24.83
C LEU A 159 -7.90 -4.59 -24.89
N GLY A 160 -6.74 -5.24 -24.73
CA GLY A 160 -6.68 -6.63 -24.32
C GLY A 160 -7.15 -6.83 -22.88
N VAL A 161 -6.87 -8.01 -22.32
CA VAL A 161 -7.28 -8.33 -20.95
C VAL A 161 -6.47 -7.49 -19.95
N VAL A 162 -7.15 -6.62 -19.21
CA VAL A 162 -6.52 -5.84 -18.14
C VAL A 162 -6.38 -6.71 -16.89
N ALA A 163 -5.14 -6.87 -16.43
CA ALA A 163 -4.78 -7.58 -15.22
C ALA A 163 -4.44 -6.59 -14.10
N ALA A 164 -5.20 -6.61 -13.00
CA ALA A 164 -4.92 -5.78 -11.83
C ALA A 164 -4.27 -6.63 -10.73
N VAL A 165 -3.11 -6.22 -10.20
CA VAL A 165 -2.42 -7.01 -9.16
C VAL A 165 -3.25 -7.12 -7.88
N GLY A 166 -3.94 -6.06 -7.47
CA GLY A 166 -4.65 -6.04 -6.19
C GLY A 166 -6.04 -5.44 -6.28
N LYS A 167 -6.84 -5.69 -5.24
CA LYS A 167 -8.23 -5.20 -5.13
C LYS A 167 -8.34 -3.68 -5.26
N ALA A 168 -7.46 -2.93 -4.60
CA ALA A 168 -7.45 -1.46 -4.69
C ALA A 168 -7.16 -0.96 -6.12
N THR A 169 -6.30 -1.67 -6.86
CA THR A 169 -6.00 -1.36 -8.26
C THR A 169 -7.20 -1.67 -9.16
N LYS A 170 -7.87 -2.82 -8.93
CA LYS A 170 -9.12 -3.16 -9.63
C LYS A 170 -10.18 -2.07 -9.43
N GLU A 171 -10.41 -1.68 -8.18
CA GLU A 171 -11.40 -0.65 -7.83
C GLU A 171 -11.08 0.71 -8.49
N ALA A 172 -9.80 1.08 -8.53
CA ALA A 172 -9.34 2.28 -9.23
C ALA A 172 -9.63 2.22 -10.74
N LEU A 173 -9.32 1.10 -11.41
CA LEU A 173 -9.59 0.89 -12.83
C LEU A 173 -11.09 0.92 -13.13
N SER A 174 -11.90 0.22 -12.34
CA SER A 174 -13.35 0.19 -12.51
C SER A 174 -13.97 1.58 -12.34
N SER A 175 -13.49 2.38 -11.38
CA SER A 175 -13.93 3.77 -11.20
C SER A 175 -13.56 4.68 -12.38
N LEU A 176 -12.57 4.28 -13.17
CA LEU A 176 -12.10 4.99 -14.37
C LEU A 176 -12.76 4.47 -15.67
N GLY A 177 -13.68 3.51 -15.55
CA GLY A 177 -14.40 2.93 -16.69
C GLY A 177 -13.63 1.83 -17.44
N ILE A 178 -12.59 1.25 -16.83
CA ILE A 178 -11.79 0.16 -17.41
C ILE A 178 -12.16 -1.15 -16.73
N ASP A 179 -12.60 -2.12 -17.53
CA ASP A 179 -12.93 -3.46 -17.02
C ASP A 179 -11.66 -4.28 -16.77
N VAL A 180 -11.70 -5.09 -15.71
CA VAL A 180 -10.57 -5.90 -15.25
C VAL A 180 -10.91 -7.37 -15.43
N GLY A 181 -10.27 -8.00 -16.41
CA GLY A 181 -10.48 -9.40 -16.74
C GLY A 181 -9.62 -10.40 -15.97
N PHE A 182 -8.60 -9.94 -15.22
CA PHE A 182 -7.77 -10.82 -14.41
C PHE A 182 -7.31 -10.16 -13.09
N VAL A 183 -7.38 -10.92 -11.99
CA VAL A 183 -6.80 -10.55 -10.70
C VAL A 183 -6.18 -11.80 -10.08
N PRO A 184 -4.90 -11.77 -9.67
CA PRO A 184 -4.26 -12.92 -9.04
C PRO A 184 -4.83 -13.18 -7.63
N SER A 185 -4.62 -14.39 -7.12
CA SER A 185 -5.09 -14.83 -5.79
C SER A 185 -4.49 -14.01 -4.64
N LYS A 186 -3.25 -13.52 -4.82
CA LYS A 186 -2.54 -12.65 -3.88
C LYS A 186 -2.05 -11.41 -4.61
N ALA A 187 -2.12 -10.27 -3.94
CA ALA A 187 -1.73 -8.98 -4.49
C ALA A 187 -0.22 -8.77 -4.56
N THR A 188 0.47 -9.63 -5.31
CA THR A 188 1.93 -9.56 -5.52
C THR A 188 2.28 -9.76 -6.99
N ALA A 189 3.39 -9.14 -7.42
CA ALA A 189 3.92 -9.34 -8.76
C ALA A 189 4.26 -10.82 -9.03
N ALA A 190 4.87 -11.51 -8.06
CA ALA A 190 5.24 -12.92 -8.20
C ALA A 190 4.02 -13.83 -8.41
N THR A 191 2.91 -13.57 -7.72
CA THR A 191 1.67 -14.33 -7.92
C THR A 191 1.05 -14.04 -9.28
N LEU A 192 1.04 -12.78 -9.73
CA LEU A 192 0.62 -12.45 -11.09
C LEU A 192 1.48 -13.18 -12.15
N VAL A 193 2.79 -13.22 -11.96
CA VAL A 193 3.71 -13.99 -12.82
C VAL A 193 3.32 -15.46 -12.86
N GLN A 194 2.90 -16.09 -11.76
CA GLN A 194 2.59 -17.52 -11.76
C GLN A 194 1.22 -17.83 -12.36
N GLU A 195 0.23 -16.96 -12.12
CA GLU A 195 -1.17 -17.27 -12.41
C GLU A 195 -1.68 -16.69 -13.72
N LEU A 196 -1.01 -15.69 -14.32
CA LEU A 196 -1.47 -15.11 -15.58
C LEU A 196 -1.37 -16.15 -16.71
N PRO A 197 -2.48 -16.55 -17.36
CA PRO A 197 -2.44 -17.52 -18.43
C PRO A 197 -1.89 -16.91 -19.72
N PHE A 198 -1.47 -17.76 -20.66
CA PHE A 198 -1.19 -17.31 -22.03
C PHE A 198 -2.51 -16.95 -22.72
N SER A 199 -2.45 -16.00 -23.66
CA SER A 199 -3.60 -15.63 -24.49
C SER A 199 -3.91 -16.76 -25.45
N GLN A 200 -5.16 -17.25 -25.48
CA GLN A 200 -5.57 -18.31 -26.40
C GLN A 200 -5.26 -17.93 -27.85
N ASN A 201 -5.59 -16.70 -28.25
CA ASN A 201 -5.28 -16.18 -29.58
C ASN A 201 -3.78 -16.28 -29.92
N SER A 202 -2.91 -15.93 -28.96
CA SER A 202 -1.47 -16.03 -29.17
C SER A 202 -0.99 -17.48 -29.32
N GLN A 203 -1.61 -18.41 -28.58
CA GLN A 203 -1.27 -19.84 -28.66
C GLN A 203 -1.72 -20.44 -30.00
N ASP A 204 -2.93 -20.12 -30.45
CA ASP A 204 -3.47 -20.57 -31.73
C ASP A 204 -2.64 -20.06 -32.93
N GLU A 205 -2.13 -18.83 -32.82
CA GLU A 205 -1.24 -18.20 -33.81
C GLU A 205 0.23 -18.65 -33.69
N GLY A 206 0.60 -19.42 -32.66
CA GLY A 206 1.97 -19.86 -32.43
C GLY A 206 2.95 -18.73 -32.10
N ARG A 207 2.47 -17.60 -31.54
CA ARG A 207 3.29 -16.45 -31.13
C ARG A 207 3.35 -16.28 -29.62
N SER A 208 4.31 -15.48 -29.14
CA SER A 208 4.34 -15.09 -27.72
C SER A 208 3.13 -14.22 -27.35
N THR A 209 2.57 -14.45 -26.16
CA THR A 209 1.61 -13.53 -25.53
C THR A 209 2.30 -12.19 -25.27
N THR A 210 1.69 -11.11 -25.73
CA THR A 210 2.18 -9.74 -25.56
C THR A 210 1.55 -9.08 -24.35
N LEU A 211 2.34 -8.35 -23.57
CA LEU A 211 1.87 -7.66 -22.37
C LEU A 211 2.45 -6.26 -22.27
N LEU A 212 1.59 -5.26 -22.12
CA LEU A 212 2.00 -3.89 -21.77
C LEU A 212 2.06 -3.75 -20.25
N TYR A 213 3.16 -3.20 -19.74
CA TYR A 213 3.36 -2.96 -18.31
C TYR A 213 3.75 -1.49 -18.03
N PRO A 214 2.76 -0.60 -17.80
CA PRO A 214 3.00 0.74 -17.28
C PRO A 214 3.44 0.65 -15.80
N ALA A 215 4.73 0.85 -15.56
CA ALA A 215 5.37 0.66 -14.27
C ALA A 215 5.84 1.98 -13.65
N SER A 216 6.12 1.96 -12.35
CA SER A 216 6.92 3.02 -11.74
C SER A 216 8.37 2.89 -12.20
N ALA A 217 9.06 4.02 -12.39
CA ALA A 217 10.51 4.07 -12.61
C ALA A 217 11.29 3.33 -11.49
N LYS A 218 10.77 3.32 -10.26
CA LYS A 218 11.37 2.65 -9.10
C LYS A 218 10.91 1.19 -8.90
N ALA A 219 10.00 0.69 -9.74
CA ALA A 219 9.49 -0.67 -9.58
C ALA A 219 10.58 -1.69 -9.89
N ALA A 220 10.66 -2.75 -9.07
CA ALA A 220 11.52 -3.88 -9.33
C ALA A 220 11.12 -4.62 -10.62
N ASN A 221 12.09 -5.29 -11.24
CA ASN A 221 11.89 -6.01 -12.51
C ASN A 221 11.18 -7.36 -12.36
N THR A 222 10.81 -7.77 -11.14
CA THR A 222 10.21 -9.08 -10.83
C THR A 222 9.07 -9.49 -11.76
N LEU A 223 8.17 -8.55 -12.11
CA LEU A 223 7.05 -8.85 -13.01
C LEU A 223 7.52 -9.07 -14.45
N GLN A 224 8.41 -8.20 -14.94
CA GLN A 224 8.95 -8.27 -16.29
C GLN A 224 9.77 -9.55 -16.46
N ASP A 225 10.82 -9.73 -15.65
CA ASP A 225 11.73 -10.87 -15.73
C ASP A 225 10.97 -12.19 -15.55
N GLY A 226 10.00 -12.21 -14.62
CA GLY A 226 9.19 -13.39 -14.34
C GLY A 226 8.29 -13.79 -15.52
N LEU A 227 7.67 -12.83 -16.20
CA LEU A 227 6.81 -13.11 -17.35
C LEU A 227 7.63 -13.43 -18.61
N GLU A 228 8.72 -12.70 -18.84
CA GLU A 228 9.66 -12.99 -19.94
C GLU A 228 10.27 -14.38 -19.79
N GLY A 229 10.64 -14.78 -18.57
CA GLY A 229 11.09 -16.14 -18.24
C GLY A 229 10.03 -17.22 -18.48
N ARG A 230 8.74 -16.86 -18.49
CA ARG A 230 7.64 -17.74 -18.91
C ARG A 230 7.39 -17.71 -20.42
N GLY A 231 8.04 -16.84 -21.19
CA GLY A 231 7.87 -16.73 -22.65
C GLY A 231 6.87 -15.67 -23.11
N PHE A 232 6.44 -14.77 -22.22
CA PHE A 232 5.70 -13.56 -22.61
C PHE A 232 6.65 -12.56 -23.27
N LYS A 233 6.10 -11.73 -24.15
CA LYS A 233 6.78 -10.52 -24.65
C LYS A 233 6.26 -9.31 -23.87
N VAL A 234 7.06 -8.81 -22.94
CA VAL A 234 6.68 -7.68 -22.08
C VAL A 234 7.21 -6.36 -22.67
N ASP A 235 6.32 -5.39 -22.84
CA ASP A 235 6.65 -4.01 -23.17
C ASP A 235 6.47 -3.16 -21.90
N ARG A 236 7.57 -2.93 -21.17
CA ARG A 236 7.56 -2.13 -19.94
C ARG A 236 7.82 -0.67 -20.27
N LEU A 237 6.95 0.21 -19.79
CA LEU A 237 7.14 1.66 -19.84
C LEU A 237 7.18 2.21 -18.41
N ASN A 238 8.20 2.99 -18.07
CA ASN A 238 8.27 3.65 -16.76
C ASN A 238 7.51 4.98 -16.83
N THR A 239 6.21 4.93 -16.54
CA THR A 239 5.24 6.00 -16.85
C THR A 239 4.95 6.93 -15.67
N TYR A 240 5.48 6.62 -14.48
CA TYR A 240 5.42 7.50 -13.32
C TYR A 240 6.58 7.23 -12.38
N ASP A 241 6.82 8.17 -11.48
CA ASP A 241 7.78 8.01 -10.38
C ASP A 241 7.15 8.43 -9.04
N THR A 242 7.72 7.93 -7.96
CA THR A 242 7.41 8.33 -6.59
C THR A 242 8.55 9.19 -6.07
N VAL A 243 8.30 10.48 -5.88
CA VAL A 243 9.31 11.48 -5.49
C VAL A 243 8.99 12.06 -4.12
N THR A 244 9.97 12.71 -3.50
CA THR A 244 9.75 13.49 -2.28
C THR A 244 8.86 14.68 -2.60
N ALA A 245 7.82 14.88 -1.80
CA ALA A 245 6.96 16.04 -1.94
C ALA A 245 7.69 17.33 -1.53
N THR A 246 7.41 18.42 -2.25
CA THR A 246 7.96 19.75 -1.95
C THR A 246 7.03 20.48 -1.00
N TRP A 247 7.58 21.02 0.09
CA TRP A 247 6.83 21.83 1.06
C TRP A 247 6.98 23.32 0.78
N THR A 248 5.86 24.03 0.91
CA THR A 248 5.81 25.49 1.00
C THR A 248 6.50 25.98 2.27
N GLY A 249 6.87 27.28 2.31
CA GLY A 249 7.46 27.88 3.50
C GLY A 249 6.56 27.76 4.75
N ALA A 250 5.24 27.84 4.55
CA ALA A 250 4.26 27.66 5.63
C ALA A 250 4.24 26.22 6.17
N GLU A 251 4.29 25.21 5.29
CA GLU A 251 4.34 23.80 5.70
C GLU A 251 5.65 23.45 6.41
N LYS A 252 6.78 24.01 5.96
CA LYS A 252 8.07 23.88 6.66
C LYS A 252 8.00 24.48 8.06
N ALA A 253 7.46 25.70 8.19
CA ALA A 253 7.29 26.35 9.48
C ALA A 253 6.36 25.56 10.41
N ALA A 254 5.25 25.02 9.87
CA ALA A 254 4.33 24.17 10.60
C ALA A 254 5.01 22.87 11.07
N ALA A 255 5.80 22.22 10.22
CA ALA A 255 6.57 21.03 10.57
C ALA A 255 7.57 21.29 11.72
N ILE A 256 8.28 22.43 11.66
CA ILE A 256 9.22 22.84 12.71
C ILE A 256 8.47 23.09 14.03
N SER A 257 7.33 23.80 13.99
CA SER A 257 6.52 24.05 15.18
C SER A 257 5.96 22.77 15.82
N ALA A 258 5.60 21.78 14.99
CA ALA A 258 5.07 20.49 15.44
C ALA A 258 6.15 19.56 16.01
N SER A 259 7.43 19.73 15.65
CA SER A 259 8.54 18.86 16.06
C SER A 259 8.78 18.76 17.58
N ARG A 260 8.14 19.61 18.39
CA ARG A 260 8.08 19.47 19.86
C ARG A 260 7.13 18.37 20.37
N GLY A 261 6.38 17.68 19.49
CA GLY A 261 5.44 16.60 19.85
C GLY A 261 5.06 15.59 18.75
N VAL A 262 5.80 15.48 17.65
CA VAL A 262 5.43 14.60 16.51
C VAL A 262 5.93 13.17 16.67
N LEU A 263 5.01 12.20 16.55
CA LEU A 263 5.31 10.79 16.28
C LEU A 263 5.32 10.58 14.75
N CYS A 264 6.50 10.54 14.13
CA CYS A 264 6.65 10.31 12.69
C CYS A 264 6.99 8.83 12.40
N GLU A 265 6.29 8.19 11.47
CA GLU A 265 6.71 6.91 10.88
C GLU A 265 7.87 7.18 9.90
N SER A 266 9.09 7.09 10.44
CA SER A 266 10.44 6.87 9.84
C SER A 266 10.87 7.36 8.44
N VAL A 267 10.12 8.13 7.65
CA VAL A 267 10.56 8.52 6.28
C VAL A 267 10.85 10.02 6.10
N GLY A 268 10.48 10.89 7.05
CA GLY A 268 10.51 12.35 6.85
C GLY A 268 11.72 13.13 7.37
N ARG A 269 12.77 12.49 7.91
CA ARG A 269 13.82 13.25 8.65
C ARG A 269 14.84 13.95 7.74
N GLU A 270 15.02 13.50 6.50
CA GLU A 270 16.05 14.04 5.59
C GLU A 270 15.68 15.41 5.01
N GLY A 271 14.38 15.76 4.91
CA GLY A 271 13.94 17.07 4.41
C GLY A 271 14.05 18.23 5.40
N LEU A 272 14.32 17.94 6.69
CA LEU A 272 14.40 18.94 7.76
C LEU A 272 15.84 19.36 8.09
N ALA A 273 16.85 18.70 7.52
CA ALA A 273 18.26 18.90 7.87
C ALA A 273 19.09 19.66 6.81
N SER A 274 18.46 20.13 5.72
CA SER A 274 19.13 20.92 4.68
C SER A 274 18.74 22.40 4.79
N GLU A 275 19.32 23.07 5.78
CA GLU A 275 19.69 24.51 5.76
C GLU A 275 20.84 24.74 6.75
#